data_AF-A0A955QDP4-F1
#
_entry.id   AF-A0A955QDP4-F1
#
_cell.length_a   1.000
_cell.length_b   1.000
_cell.length_c   1.000
_cell.angle_alpha   90.00
_cell.angle_beta   90.00
_cell.angle_gamma   90.00
#
_symmetry.space_group_name_H-M   'P 1'
#
loop_
_entity.id
_entity.type
_entity.pdbx_description
1 polymer ?
#
loop_
_entity_poly.entity_id
_entity_poly.type
_entity_poly.pdbx_seq_one_letter_code
_entity_poly.pdbx_strand_id
1 'polypeptide(L)'
;REVAKEELLLALKPVEGPLRDKFFRNMSSRAAESLKEDMETRGPVKLSDVESAQQNILKTVQRLAGEGRVALGGKGEEQMV
;
A
#
# COMPACT_ATOMS: atom_id res chain seq x y z
N ARG A 1 -7.20 6.78 4.41
CA ARG A 1 -8.47 7.41 3.94
C ARG A 1 -8.46 7.68 2.43
N GLU A 2 -7.30 7.89 1.80
CA GLU A 2 -7.20 8.24 0.36
C GLU A 2 -7.12 7.02 -0.57
N VAL A 3 -6.88 5.83 -0.01
CA VAL A 3 -6.73 4.54 -0.72
C VAL A 3 -7.88 3.63 -0.29
N ALA A 4 -8.50 2.95 -1.26
CA ALA A 4 -9.60 2.01 -1.00
C ALA A 4 -9.09 0.72 -0.35
N LYS A 5 -9.95 0.05 0.43
CA LYS A 5 -9.57 -1.19 1.14
C LYS A 5 -9.15 -2.30 0.17
N GLU A 6 -9.89 -2.51 -0.91
CA GLU A 6 -9.58 -3.53 -1.93
C GLU A 6 -8.24 -3.24 -2.63
N GLU A 7 -7.95 -1.98 -2.92
CA GLU A 7 -6.68 -1.57 -3.52
C GLU A 7 -5.50 -1.83 -2.59
N LEU A 8 -5.66 -1.51 -1.30
CA LEU A 8 -4.65 -1.80 -0.28
C LEU A 8 -4.44 -3.32 -0.10
N LEU A 9 -5.52 -4.10 -0.17
CA LEU A 9 -5.46 -5.57 -0.10
C LEU A 9 -4.62 -6.13 -1.25
N LEU A 10 -4.95 -5.76 -2.50
CA LEU A 10 -4.23 -6.21 -3.68
C LEU A 10 -2.75 -5.79 -3.63
N ALA A 11 -2.48 -4.53 -3.28
CA ALA A 11 -1.12 -3.99 -3.27
C ALA A 11 -0.20 -4.65 -2.21
N LEU A 12 -0.75 -4.99 -1.04
CA LEU A 12 0.02 -5.52 0.09
C LEU A 12 0.10 -7.05 0.15
N LYS A 13 -0.74 -7.78 -0.58
CA LYS A 13 -0.76 -9.25 -0.56
C LYS A 13 0.61 -9.91 -0.82
N PRO A 14 1.43 -9.47 -1.81
CA PRO A 14 2.75 -10.06 -2.03
C PRO A 14 3.88 -9.41 -1.21
N VAL A 15 3.61 -8.29 -0.54
CA VAL A 15 4.65 -7.51 0.16
C VAL A 15 4.91 -8.15 1.51
N GLU A 16 6.10 -8.65 1.82
CA GLU A 16 6.40 -9.28 3.12
C GLU A 16 7.31 -8.43 4.03
N GLY A 17 7.46 -8.87 5.28
CA GLY A 17 8.47 -8.35 6.20
C GLY A 17 8.25 -6.88 6.61
N PRO A 18 9.34 -6.12 6.82
CA PRO A 18 9.28 -4.81 7.47
C PRO A 18 8.37 -3.78 6.79
N LEU A 19 8.21 -3.88 5.45
CA LEU A 19 7.33 -2.98 4.72
C LEU A 19 5.86 -3.25 5.05
N ARG A 20 5.44 -4.53 5.03
CA ARG A 20 4.08 -4.94 5.42
C ARG A 20 3.77 -4.52 6.85
N ASP A 21 4.70 -4.75 7.77
CA ASP A 21 4.54 -4.43 9.18
C ASP A 21 4.39 -2.92 9.41
N LYS A 22 5.10 -2.11 8.63
CA LYS A 22 4.98 -0.65 8.67
C LYS A 22 3.57 -0.19 8.32
N PHE A 23 2.89 -0.81 7.35
CA PHE A 23 1.50 -0.50 7.04
C PHE A 23 0.58 -0.85 8.20
N PHE A 24 0.64 -2.08 8.72
CA PHE A 24 -0.24 -2.51 9.80
C PHE A 24 -0.06 -1.72 11.10
N ARG A 25 1.18 -1.36 11.44
CA ARG A 25 1.47 -0.52 12.63
C ARG A 25 0.82 0.86 12.56
N ASN A 26 0.56 1.38 11.37
CA ASN A 26 -0.08 2.69 11.16
C ASN A 26 -1.60 2.58 10.91
N MET A 27 -2.19 1.39 11.06
CA MET A 27 -3.62 1.16 11.03
C MET A 27 -4.18 1.00 12.44
N SER A 28 -5.49 1.18 12.61
CA SER A 28 -6.15 0.71 13.84
C SER A 28 -6.10 -0.82 13.90
N SER A 29 -6.04 -1.38 15.12
CA SER A 29 -5.98 -2.83 15.34
C SER A 29 -7.07 -3.59 14.58
N ARG A 30 -8.32 -3.15 14.69
CA ARG A 30 -9.46 -3.73 13.98
C ARG A 30 -9.30 -3.69 12.45
N ALA A 31 -8.78 -2.60 11.90
CA ALA A 31 -8.60 -2.48 10.44
C ALA A 31 -7.46 -3.38 9.95
N ALA A 32 -6.38 -3.50 10.72
CA ALA A 32 -5.28 -4.39 10.41
C ALA A 32 -5.70 -5.86 10.46
N GLU A 33 -6.45 -6.28 11.49
CA GLU A 33 -7.01 -7.64 11.61
C GLU A 33 -7.93 -7.97 10.44
N SER A 34 -8.92 -7.11 10.16
CA SER A 34 -9.85 -7.33 9.04
C SER A 34 -9.12 -7.40 7.69
N LEU A 35 -8.06 -6.63 7.48
CA LEU A 35 -7.29 -6.69 6.23
C LEU A 35 -6.47 -7.99 6.12
N LYS A 36 -5.93 -8.49 7.22
CA LYS A 36 -5.20 -9.77 7.26
C LYS A 36 -6.13 -10.94 6.94
N GLU A 37 -7.30 -10.99 7.57
CA GLU A 37 -8.35 -11.99 7.29
C GLU A 37 -8.75 -11.97 5.81
N ASP A 38 -8.98 -10.78 5.25
CA ASP A 38 -9.32 -10.66 3.83
C ASP A 38 -8.18 -11.13 2.92
N MET A 39 -6.91 -10.89 3.29
CA MET A 39 -5.75 -11.35 2.52
C MET A 39 -5.60 -12.88 2.50
N GLU A 40 -5.89 -13.53 3.64
CA GLU A 40 -5.86 -14.98 3.83
C GLU A 40 -6.99 -15.68 3.06
N THR A 41 -8.19 -15.09 3.10
CA THR A 41 -9.36 -15.62 2.38
C THR A 41 -9.30 -15.34 0.88
N ARG A 42 -8.61 -14.28 0.46
CA ARG A 42 -8.38 -14.00 -0.95
C ARG A 42 -7.55 -15.12 -1.57
N GLY A 43 -8.02 -15.69 -2.67
CA GLY A 43 -7.23 -16.62 -3.47
C GLY A 43 -6.00 -15.97 -4.14
N PRO A 44 -5.34 -16.70 -5.05
CA PRO A 44 -4.30 -16.14 -5.91
C PRO A 44 -4.79 -14.90 -6.65
N VAL A 45 -3.92 -13.91 -6.81
CA VAL A 45 -4.20 -12.66 -7.52
C VAL A 45 -3.26 -12.53 -8.73
N LYS A 46 -3.71 -11.84 -9.78
CA LYS A 46 -2.84 -11.59 -10.94
C LYS A 46 -1.80 -10.54 -10.59
N LEU A 47 -0.56 -10.76 -11.03
CA LEU A 47 0.52 -9.80 -10.83
C LEU A 47 0.18 -8.42 -11.42
N SER A 48 -0.48 -8.37 -12.59
CA SER A 48 -0.92 -7.12 -13.22
C SER A 48 -1.86 -6.28 -12.33
N ASP A 49 -2.70 -6.94 -11.54
CA ASP A 49 -3.68 -6.28 -10.68
C ASP A 49 -2.97 -5.70 -9.44
N VAL A 50 -1.98 -6.44 -8.92
CA VAL A 50 -1.08 -5.97 -7.85
C VAL A 50 -0.32 -4.73 -8.30
N GLU A 51 0.34 -4.79 -9.45
CA GLU A 51 1.14 -3.68 -9.98
C GLU A 51 0.27 -2.44 -10.21
N SER A 52 -0.94 -2.64 -10.76
CA SER A 52 -1.89 -1.55 -10.96
C SER A 52 -2.30 -0.91 -9.63
N ALA A 53 -2.60 -1.71 -8.61
CA ALA A 53 -2.95 -1.21 -7.28
C ALA A 53 -1.78 -0.44 -6.63
N GLN A 54 -0.55 -0.96 -6.73
CA GLN A 54 0.64 -0.28 -6.23
C GLN A 54 0.89 1.05 -6.95
N GLN A 55 0.73 1.09 -8.28
CA GLN A 55 0.87 2.32 -9.07
C GLN A 55 -0.17 3.38 -8.69
N ASN A 56 -1.41 2.99 -8.42
CA ASN A 56 -2.44 3.92 -7.97
C ASN A 56 -2.16 4.48 -6.56
N ILE A 57 -1.61 3.67 -5.66
CA ILE A 57 -1.15 4.14 -4.36
C ILE A 57 -0.02 5.17 -4.53
N LEU A 58 0.93 4.92 -5.43
CA LEU A 58 1.99 5.89 -5.74
C LEU A 58 1.44 7.20 -6.30
N LYS A 59 0.49 7.15 -7.24
CA LYS A 59 -0.20 8.34 -7.77
C LYS A 59 -0.91 9.12 -6.67
N THR A 60 -1.54 8.42 -5.73
CA THR A 60 -2.19 9.04 -4.57
C THR A 60 -1.18 9.75 -3.69
N VAL A 61 -0.04 9.11 -3.40
CA VAL A 61 1.06 9.70 -2.63
C VAL A 61 1.65 10.94 -3.33
N GLN A 62 1.86 10.88 -4.64
CA GLN A 62 2.33 12.02 -5.44
C GLN A 62 1.36 13.19 -5.41
N ARG A 63 0.05 12.93 -5.55
CA ARG A 63 -1.00 13.96 -5.43
C ARG A 63 -0.97 14.61 -4.06
N LEU A 64 -0.91 13.82 -2.98
CA LEU A 64 -0.84 14.33 -1.60
C LEU A 64 0.44 15.16 -1.37
N ALA A 65 1.53 14.83 -2.04
CA ALA A 65 2.75 15.61 -2.00
C ALA A 65 2.62 16.95 -2.73
N GLY A 66 1.98 16.95 -3.91
CA GLY A 66 1.64 18.18 -4.63
C GLY A 66 0.69 19.10 -3.84
N GLU A 67 -0.16 18.53 -3.00
CA GLU A 67 -1.03 19.26 -2.05
C GLU A 67 -0.29 19.72 -0.77
N GLY A 68 0.99 19.37 -0.60
CA GLY A 68 1.77 19.67 0.61
C GLY A 68 1.35 18.88 1.85
N ARG A 69 0.48 17.87 1.71
CA ARG A 69 -0.01 17.02 2.83
C ARG A 69 0.96 15.90 3.18
N VAL A 70 1.83 15.53 2.25
CA VAL A 70 2.89 14.53 2.44
C VAL A 70 4.21 15.14 1.97
N ALA A 71 5.22 15.14 2.84
CA ALA A 71 6.58 15.43 2.41
C ALA A 71 7.22 14.13 1.89
N LEU A 72 7.50 14.08 0.59
CA LEU A 72 8.40 13.05 0.05
C LEU A 72 9.81 13.51 0.39
N GLY A 73 10.52 12.73 1.19
CA GLY A 73 11.91 13.03 1.57
C GLY A 73 12.74 13.34 0.32
N GLY A 74 13.50 14.44 0.37
CA GLY A 74 14.29 14.91 -0.77
C GLY A 74 15.30 13.85 -1.21
N LYS A 75 15.31 13.52 -2.51
CA LYS A 75 16.37 12.86 -3.28
C LYS A 75 17.41 12.11 -2.43
N GLY A 76 17.06 10.89 -2.03
CA GLY A 76 17.98 9.91 -1.52
C GLY A 76 17.42 8.55 -1.90
N GLU A 77 17.97 7.98 -2.98
CA GLU A 77 17.64 6.67 -3.55
C GLU A 77 16.44 6.65 -4.52
N GLU A 78 16.65 7.28 -5.67
CA GLU A 78 16.30 6.61 -6.92
C GLU A 78 16.91 5.20 -6.92
N GLN A 79 16.11 4.21 -6.54
CA GLN A 79 16.18 2.88 -7.14
C GLN A 79 14.81 2.61 -7.74
N MET A 80 14.61 3.18 -8.93
CA MET A 80 13.86 2.48 -9.96
C MET A 80 14.83 1.43 -10.52
N VAL A 81 14.70 0.20 -10.02
CA VAL A 81 15.18 -1.00 -10.71
C VAL A 81 13.98 -1.78 -11.21
#